data_AF-A0A2R4MIS1-F1
#
_entry.id   AF-A0A2R4MIS1-F1
#
_cell.length_a   1.000
_cell.length_b   1.000
_cell.length_c   1.000
_cell.angle_alpha   90.00
_cell.angle_beta   90.00
_cell.angle_gamma   90.00
#
_symmetry.space_group_name_H-M   'P 1'
#
loop_
_entity.id
_entity.type
_entity.pdbx_description
1 polymer ?
#
loop_
_entity_poly.entity_id
_entity_poly.type
_entity_poly.pdbx_seq_one_letter_code
_entity_poly.pdbx_strand_id
1 'polypeptide(L)'
;MLKRVVTWFFLIPLALLFAFFALANRQEILLGVDPLSPDSPFVGPFPVPLFIVIYGALMLGIVLGGVGAYVGQHKKRAEVRALRKQNNELKQQLDARAPTTDKDDGLALLDDRV
;
A
#
# COMPACT_ATOMS: atom_id res chain seq x y z
N MET A 1 -0.62 -13.79 18.40
CA MET A 1 0.47 -13.14 19.16
C MET A 1 1.73 -12.94 18.34
N LEU A 2 2.16 -13.92 17.53
CA LEU A 2 3.38 -13.83 16.70
C LEU A 2 3.46 -12.57 15.83
N LYS A 3 2.36 -12.17 15.16
CA LYS A 3 2.32 -10.93 14.34
C LYS A 3 2.72 -9.68 15.12
N ARG A 4 2.28 -9.56 16.39
CA ARG A 4 2.67 -8.42 17.24
C ARG A 4 4.15 -8.50 17.58
N VAL A 5 4.64 -9.66 18.02
CA VAL A 5 6.07 -9.83 18.36
C VAL A 5 6.97 -9.47 17.18
N VAL A 6 6.63 -9.94 15.98
CA VAL A 6 7.34 -9.60 14.74
C VAL A 6 7.28 -8.10 14.46
N THR A 7 6.10 -7.47 14.56
CA THR A 7 5.99 -6.01 14.39
C THR A 7 6.86 -5.25 15.37
N TRP A 8 6.85 -5.60 16.66
CA TRP A 8 7.66 -4.93 17.69
C TRP A 8 9.16 -5.17 17.48
N PHE A 9 9.55 -6.34 16.99
CA PHE A 9 10.94 -6.65 16.66
C PHE A 9 11.50 -5.74 15.56
N PHE A 10 10.68 -5.31 14.59
CA PHE A 10 11.10 -4.34 13.59
C PHE A 10 10.89 -2.89 14.03
N LEU A 11 9.81 -2.62 14.77
CA LEU A 11 9.42 -1.27 15.16
C LEU A 11 10.35 -0.68 16.22
N ILE A 12 10.79 -1.47 17.21
CA ILE A 12 11.69 -0.98 18.28
C ILE A 12 13.05 -0.54 17.69
N PRO A 13 13.78 -1.37 16.92
CA PRO A 13 15.06 -0.94 16.34
C PRO A 13 14.90 0.23 15.38
N LEU A 14 13.80 0.26 14.61
CA LEU A 14 13.52 1.38 13.73
C LEU A 14 13.28 2.69 14.52
N ALA A 15 12.51 2.62 15.62
CA ALA A 15 12.30 3.77 16.49
C ALA A 15 13.60 4.25 17.14
N LEU A 16 14.45 3.31 17.59
CA LEU A 16 15.79 3.64 18.11
C LEU A 16 16.67 4.29 17.06
N LEU A 17 16.65 3.81 15.81
CA LEU A 17 17.38 4.41 14.71
C LEU A 17 16.96 5.87 14.50
N PHE A 18 15.66 6.15 14.46
CA PHE A 18 15.14 7.52 14.38
C PHE A 18 15.57 8.35 15.60
N ALA A 19 15.46 7.80 16.82
CA ALA A 19 15.87 8.51 18.03
C ALA A 19 17.37 8.89 18.01
N PHE A 20 18.25 7.96 17.67
CA PHE A 20 19.70 8.21 17.58
C PHE A 20 20.03 9.18 16.45
N PHE A 21 19.38 9.06 15.29
CA PHE A 21 19.54 10.01 14.20
C PHE A 21 19.16 11.42 14.64
N ALA A 22 18.03 11.60 15.32
CA ALA A 22 17.62 12.90 15.84
C ALA A 22 18.62 13.46 16.87
N LEU A 23 19.08 12.61 17.78
CA LEU A 23 20.04 12.99 18.81
C LEU A 23 21.41 13.43 18.23
N ALA A 24 21.88 12.71 17.21
CA ALA A 24 23.12 13.02 16.49
C ALA A 24 22.98 14.28 15.61
N ASN A 25 21.81 14.49 15.01
CA ASN A 25 21.54 15.60 14.09
C ASN A 25 20.69 16.70 14.74
N ARG A 26 20.98 17.01 16.02
CA ARG A 26 20.33 18.12 16.75
C ARG A 26 20.86 19.51 16.38
N GLN A 27 21.85 19.56 15.49
CA GLN A 27 22.48 20.81 15.05
C GLN A 27 21.45 21.66 14.30
N GLU A 28 21.43 22.95 14.64
CA GLU A 28 20.56 23.92 13.98
C GLU A 28 21.14 24.30 12.62
N ILE A 29 20.28 24.24 11.60
CA ILE A 29 20.55 24.74 10.27
C ILE A 29 19.61 25.90 9.98
N LEU A 30 20.08 26.90 9.23
CA LEU A 30 19.21 27.96 8.73
C LEU A 30 18.39 27.43 7.56
N LEU A 31 17.09 27.26 7.77
CA LEU A 31 16.17 26.82 6.73
C LEU A 31 15.48 28.03 6.10
N GLY A 32 15.77 28.28 4.82
CA GLY A 32 14.99 29.17 3.97
C GLY A 32 13.86 28.41 3.29
N VAL A 33 12.63 28.91 3.38
CA VAL A 33 11.42 28.28 2.80
C VAL A 33 10.86 29.06 1.61
N ASP A 34 11.51 30.15 1.21
CA ASP A 34 11.09 31.00 0.09
C ASP A 34 11.93 30.72 -1.16
N PRO A 35 11.38 30.05 -2.18
CA PRO A 35 12.09 29.79 -3.43
C PRO A 35 11.95 30.92 -4.47
N LEU A 36 11.08 31.92 -4.26
CA LEU A 36 10.70 32.90 -5.27
C LEU A 36 11.40 34.26 -5.09
N SER A 37 11.80 34.61 -3.86
CA SER A 37 12.46 35.90 -3.58
C SER A 37 13.66 35.72 -2.65
N PRO A 38 14.81 35.24 -3.16
CA PRO A 38 16.00 34.99 -2.35
C PRO A 38 16.53 36.24 -1.65
N ASP A 39 16.43 37.40 -2.30
CA ASP A 39 16.98 38.68 -1.81
C ASP A 39 16.01 39.45 -0.89
N SER A 40 14.72 39.08 -0.89
CA SER A 40 13.69 39.70 -0.04
C SER A 40 12.61 38.69 0.37
N PRO A 41 12.98 37.65 1.14
CA PRO A 41 12.06 36.58 1.46
C PRO A 41 10.93 37.06 2.37
N PHE A 42 9.70 36.59 2.11
CA PHE A 42 8.54 36.91 2.96
C PHE A 42 8.69 36.30 4.36
N VAL A 43 9.32 35.13 4.43
CA VAL A 43 9.76 34.49 5.68
C VAL A 43 11.27 34.30 5.60
N GLY A 44 12.01 35.07 6.40
CA GLY A 44 13.46 34.94 6.48
C GLY A 44 13.91 33.55 6.96
N PRO A 45 15.15 33.12 6.64
CA PRO A 45 15.69 31.86 7.12
C PRO A 45 15.66 31.78 8.65
N PHE A 46 15.18 30.68 9.19
CA PHE A 46 15.10 30.47 10.64
C PHE A 46 15.89 29.22 11.06
N PRO A 47 16.50 29.22 12.26
CA PRO A 47 17.22 28.07 12.76
C PRO A 47 16.26 26.94 13.10
N VAL A 48 16.54 25.75 12.60
CA VAL A 48 15.79 24.53 12.89
C VAL A 48 16.73 23.33 12.93
N PRO A 49 16.57 22.39 13.87
CA PRO A 49 17.33 21.14 13.85
C PRO A 49 17.08 20.33 12.57
N LEU A 50 18.16 19.82 11.96
CA LEU A 50 18.11 19.08 10.69
C LEU A 50 17.12 17.90 10.72
N PHE A 51 17.04 17.17 11.84
CA PHE A 51 16.14 16.03 11.96
C PHE A 51 14.66 16.41 11.78
N ILE A 52 14.25 17.61 12.22
CA ILE A 52 12.86 18.08 12.07
C ILE A 52 12.52 18.25 10.59
N VAL A 53 13.44 18.84 9.82
CA VAL A 53 13.25 19.05 8.38
C VAL A 53 13.11 17.71 7.65
N ILE A 54 14.00 16.76 7.93
CA ILE A 54 14.00 15.44 7.30
C ILE A 54 12.73 14.66 7.67
N TYR A 55 12.35 14.64 8.96
CA TYR A 55 11.16 13.90 9.40
C TYR A 55 9.87 14.56 8.93
N GLY A 56 9.82 15.89 8.89
CA GLY A 56 8.71 16.63 8.31
C GLY A 56 8.52 16.29 6.83
N ALA A 57 9.60 16.30 6.04
CA ALA A 57 9.55 15.91 4.64
C ALA A 57 9.13 14.44 4.44
N LEU A 58 9.64 13.52 5.28
CA LEU A 58 9.25 12.11 5.25
C LEU A 58 7.76 11.93 5.55
N MET A 59 7.26 12.58 6.62
CA MET A 59 5.84 12.54 6.99
C MET A 59 4.96 13.11 5.88
N LEU A 60 5.36 14.24 5.29
CA LEU A 60 4.66 14.83 4.16
C LEU A 60 4.60 13.85 2.97
N GLY A 61 5.70 13.19 2.65
CA GLY A 61 5.76 12.17 1.61
C GLY A 61 4.82 10.99 1.88
N ILE A 62 4.77 10.50 3.13
CA ILE A 62 3.85 9.42 3.52
C ILE A 62 2.39 9.86 3.37
N VAL A 63 2.06 11.07 3.81
CA VAL A 63 0.69 11.62 3.69
C VAL A 63 0.30 11.76 2.22
N LEU A 64 1.15 12.39 1.40
CA LEU A 64 0.90 12.57 -0.03
C LEU A 64 0.80 11.22 -0.76
N GLY A 65 1.66 10.26 -0.44
CA GLY A 65 1.60 8.90 -0.97
C GLY A 65 0.32 8.17 -0.56
N GLY A 66 -0.10 8.31 0.69
CA GLY A 66 -1.35 7.76 1.21
C GLY A 66 -2.58 8.35 0.52
N VAL A 67 -2.61 9.68 0.34
CA VAL A 67 -3.67 10.38 -0.40
C VAL A 67 -3.70 9.94 -1.86
N GLY A 68 -2.55 9.86 -2.52
CA GLY A 68 -2.44 9.38 -3.90
C GLY A 68 -2.94 7.94 -4.06
N ALA A 69 -2.55 7.04 -3.15
CA ALA A 69 -3.04 5.66 -3.13
C ALA A 69 -4.55 5.58 -2.89
N TYR A 70 -5.09 6.41 -1.99
CA TYR A 70 -6.52 6.46 -1.70
C TYR A 70 -7.34 6.91 -2.93
N VAL A 71 -6.92 7.99 -3.60
CA VAL A 71 -7.57 8.50 -4.82
C VAL A 71 -7.48 7.46 -5.95
N GLY A 72 -6.33 6.80 -6.12
CA GLY A 72 -6.14 5.76 -7.12
C GLY A 72 -7.01 4.51 -6.90
N GLN A 73 -7.28 4.13 -5.65
CA GLN A 73 -8.10 2.98 -5.32
C GLN A 73 -9.59 3.17 -5.62
N HIS A 74 -10.11 4.40 -5.64
CA HIS A 74 -11.54 4.65 -5.81
C HIS A 74 -12.04 4.18 -7.19
N LYS A 75 -11.25 4.35 -8.26
CA LYS A 75 -11.62 3.90 -9.62
C LYS A 75 -11.59 2.37 -9.74
N LYS A 76 -10.59 1.70 -9.16
CA LYS A 76 -10.45 0.24 -9.22
C LYS A 76 -11.55 -0.52 -8.46
N ARG A 77 -12.16 0.10 -7.45
CA ARG A 77 -13.25 -0.53 -6.68
C ARG A 77 -14.53 -0.75 -7.48
N ALA A 78 -14.78 0.04 -8.53
CA ALA A 78 -15.93 -0.17 -9.42
C ALA A 78 -15.65 -1.29 -10.42
N GLU A 79 -14.47 -1.29 -11.02
CA GLU A 79 -14.02 -2.28 -11.99
C GLU A 79 -13.92 -3.69 -11.38
N VAL A 80 -13.39 -3.81 -10.15
CA VAL A 80 -13.33 -5.09 -9.43
C VAL A 80 -14.74 -5.65 -9.17
N ARG A 81 -15.76 -4.82 -8.94
CA ARG A 81 -17.14 -5.30 -8.75
C ARG A 81 -17.73 -5.78 -10.08
N ALA A 82 -17.52 -5.04 -11.17
CA ALA A 82 -17.99 -5.43 -12.50
C ALA A 82 -17.34 -6.75 -12.96
N LEU A 83 -16.02 -6.86 -12.82
CA LEU A 83 -15.27 -8.07 -13.15
C LEU A 83 -15.71 -9.27 -12.29
N ARG A 84 -15.97 -9.08 -10.99
CA ARG A 84 -16.50 -10.15 -10.13
C ARG A 84 -17.88 -10.64 -10.57
N LYS A 85 -18.75 -9.73 -11.02
CA LYS A 85 -20.09 -10.10 -11.52
C LYS A 85 -19.97 -10.94 -12.80
N GLN A 86 -19.17 -10.48 -13.76
CA GLN A 86 -18.91 -11.23 -15.00
C GLN A 86 -18.29 -12.60 -14.72
N ASN A 87 -17.32 -12.68 -13.80
CA ASN A 87 -16.69 -13.96 -13.44
C ASN A 87 -17.71 -14.94 -12.85
N ASN A 88 -18.62 -14.48 -12.00
CA ASN A 88 -19.68 -15.32 -11.45
C ASN A 88 -20.68 -15.78 -12.51
N GLU A 89 -21.08 -14.91 -13.44
CA GLU A 89 -21.97 -15.26 -14.55
C GLU A 89 -21.32 -16.28 -15.49
N LEU A 90 -20.05 -16.07 -15.85
CA LEU A 90 -19.26 -17.03 -16.63
C LEU A 90 -19.13 -18.37 -15.91
N LYS A 91 -18.87 -18.35 -14.59
CA LYS A 91 -18.75 -19.58 -13.79
C LYS A 91 -20.08 -20.36 -13.73
N GLN A 92 -21.21 -19.66 -13.56
CA GLN A 92 -22.54 -20.29 -13.63
C GLN A 92 -22.83 -20.87 -15.02
N GLN A 93 -22.40 -20.20 -16.09
CA GLN A 93 -22.54 -20.75 -17.44
C GLN A 93 -21.66 -21.98 -17.65
N LEU A 94 -20.45 -22.02 -17.10
CA LEU A 94 -19.61 -23.22 -17.14
C LEU A 94 -20.19 -24.36 -16.30
N ASP A 95 -20.75 -24.09 -15.12
CA ASP A 95 -21.39 -25.10 -14.28
C ASP A 95 -22.71 -25.61 -14.90
N ALA A 96 -23.45 -24.77 -15.62
CA ALA A 96 -24.66 -25.14 -16.36
C ALA A 96 -24.38 -25.83 -17.70
N ARG A 97 -23.21 -25.54 -18.31
CA ARG A 97 -22.72 -26.18 -19.55
C ARG A 97 -21.89 -27.42 -19.24
N ALA A 98 -21.43 -27.60 -18.00
CA ALA A 98 -20.85 -28.85 -17.56
C ALA A 98 -21.90 -29.91 -17.88
N PRO A 99 -21.61 -30.84 -18.81
CA PRO A 99 -22.45 -32.00 -18.90
C PRO A 99 -22.43 -32.57 -17.49
N THR A 100 -23.60 -32.98 -17.01
CA THR A 100 -23.66 -34.14 -16.15
C THR A 100 -22.96 -35.26 -16.93
N THR A 101 -21.63 -35.27 -16.94
CA THR A 101 -20.88 -36.50 -17.01
C THR A 101 -21.16 -37.11 -15.66
N ASP A 102 -22.36 -37.66 -15.60
CA ASP A 102 -22.76 -38.67 -14.69
C ASP A 102 -21.56 -39.61 -14.66
N LYS A 103 -20.93 -39.72 -13.49
CA LYS A 103 -19.81 -40.66 -13.32
C LYS A 103 -20.27 -42.09 -13.63
N ASP A 104 -21.58 -42.28 -13.72
CA ASP A 104 -22.28 -43.52 -14.05
C ASP A 104 -22.25 -43.81 -15.57
N ASP A 105 -22.27 -42.80 -16.45
CA ASP A 105 -22.14 -42.98 -17.91
C ASP A 105 -20.74 -43.44 -18.32
N GLY A 106 -19.71 -42.98 -17.60
CA GLY A 106 -18.33 -43.39 -17.84
C GLY A 106 -18.05 -44.84 -17.46
N LEU A 107 -18.80 -45.40 -16.50
CA LEU A 107 -18.73 -46.81 -16.12
C LEU A 107 -19.55 -47.69 -17.07
N ALA A 108 -20.69 -47.20 -17.56
CA ALA A 108 -21.51 -47.90 -18.55
C ALA A 108 -20.77 -48.11 -19.89
N LEU A 109 -19.93 -47.15 -20.32
CA LEU A 109 -19.12 -47.27 -21.53
C LEU A 109 -17.91 -48.22 -21.40
N LEU A 110 -17.53 -48.58 -20.17
CA LEU A 110 -16.48 -49.57 -19.90
C LEU A 110 -17.05 -50.99 -19.70
N ASP A 111 -18.29 -51.10 -19.24
CA ASP A 111 -19.02 -52.37 -19.07
C ASP A 111 -19.48 -52.94 -20.42
N ASP A 112 -19.89 -52.10 -21.37
CA ASP A 112 -20.31 -52.51 -22.73
C ASP A 112 -19.14 -52.89 -23.67
N ARG A 113 -17.90 -52.80 -23.17
CA ARG A 113 -16.67 -53.15 -23.91
C ARG A 113 -15.95 -54.40 -23.40
N VAL A 114 -16.52 -55.10 -22.41
CA VAL A 114 -15.99 -56.37 -21.86
C VAL A 114 -16.91 -57.51 -22.24
#